data_AF-W6VYP0-F1
#
_entry.id   AF-W6VYP0-F1
#
_cell.length_a   1.000
_cell.length_b   1.000
_cell.length_c   1.000
_cell.angle_alpha   90.00
_cell.angle_beta   90.00
_cell.angle_gamma   90.00
#
_symmetry.space_group_name_H-M   'P 1'
#
loop_
_entity.id
_entity.type
_entity.pdbx_description
1 polymer ?
#
loop_
_entity_poly.entity_id
_entity_poly.type
_entity_poly.pdbx_seq_one_letter_code
_entity_poly.pdbx_strand_id
1 'polypeptide(L)'
;MGTIDSAWFYDKLAEKGSSLRDMARFMELDPSAVSRMLNGERKMSAEEQDRISAFLGLDLNEVAAHRRGEMAGLSESKQAAYELRLPPPERPVKMFTEADIIYKDGKRWMEKDDGTLIELHPAYGCMKGTMTTPPDLDLTAPVDPDWGKVYEDD
;
A
#
# COMPACT_ATOMS: atom_id res chain seq x y z
N MET A 1 16.00 8.92 0.26
CA MET A 1 16.01 8.64 1.71
C MET A 1 15.30 9.81 2.34
N GLY A 2 14.13 9.60 2.96
CA GLY A 2 13.39 10.68 3.59
C GLY A 2 14.25 11.37 4.64
N THR A 3 14.43 12.68 4.52
CA THR A 3 15.14 13.50 5.49
C THR A 3 14.27 13.60 6.74
N ILE A 4 14.82 13.23 7.90
CA ILE A 4 14.12 13.41 9.18
C ILE A 4 13.84 14.90 9.38
N ASP A 5 12.65 15.24 9.84
CA ASP A 5 12.27 16.63 10.18
C ASP A 5 12.87 17.04 11.53
N SER A 6 14.18 17.31 11.54
CA SER A 6 14.93 17.61 12.77
C SER A 6 14.40 18.87 13.47
N ALA A 7 14.01 19.90 12.71
CA ALA A 7 13.51 21.17 13.25
C ALA A 7 12.25 20.94 14.10
N TRP A 8 11.32 20.13 13.61
CA TRP A 8 10.10 19.78 14.34
C TRP A 8 10.39 19.14 15.71
N PHE A 9 11.35 18.21 15.80
CA PHE A 9 11.71 17.58 17.07
C PHE A 9 12.28 18.59 18.08
N TYR A 10 13.09 19.55 17.63
CA TYR A 10 13.64 20.59 18.50
C TYR A 10 12.57 21.58 18.95
N ASP A 11 11.63 21.95 18.09
CA ASP A 11 10.49 22.81 18.44
C ASP A 11 9.60 22.14 19.48
N LYS A 12 9.29 20.85 19.35
CA LYS A 12 8.50 20.10 20.35
C LYS A 12 9.20 19.96 21.70
N LEU A 13 10.53 19.83 21.70
CA LEU A 13 11.31 19.89 22.94
C LEU A 13 11.22 21.28 23.61
N ALA A 14 11.31 22.35 22.82
CA ALA A 14 11.21 23.72 23.30
C ALA A 14 9.81 24.05 23.84
N GLU A 15 8.74 23.62 23.14
CA GLU A 15 7.34 23.77 23.59
C GLU A 15 7.11 23.07 24.94
N LYS A 16 7.68 21.88 25.13
CA LYS A 16 7.63 21.16 26.41
C LYS A 16 8.54 21.77 27.49
N GLY A 17 9.44 22.69 27.13
CA GLY A 17 10.47 23.24 28.02
C GLY A 17 11.51 22.20 28.46
N SER A 18 11.72 21.16 27.66
CA SER A 18 12.68 20.08 27.93
C SER A 18 13.89 20.17 27.01
N SER A 19 15.06 19.74 27.48
CA SER A 19 16.26 19.70 26.64
C SER A 19 16.47 18.32 25.98
N LEU A 20 17.27 18.29 24.93
CA LEU A 20 17.71 17.04 24.30
C LEU A 20 18.44 16.10 25.28
N ARG A 21 19.13 16.66 26.28
CA ARG A 21 19.77 15.88 27.35
C ARG A 21 18.75 15.24 28.28
N ASP A 22 17.62 15.89 28.53
CA ASP A 22 16.57 15.33 29.38
C ASP A 22 15.85 14.19 28.68
N MET A 23 15.60 14.33 27.37
CA MET A 23 15.09 13.22 26.55
C MET A 23 16.10 12.06 26.50
N ALA A 24 17.39 12.33 26.35
CA ALA A 24 18.42 11.29 26.36
C ALA A 24 18.47 10.52 27.69
N ARG A 25 18.34 11.22 28.83
CA ARG A 25 18.22 10.59 30.15
C ARG A 25 16.96 9.73 30.26
N PHE A 26 15.81 10.22 29.78
CA PHE A 26 14.55 9.48 29.81
C PHE A 26 14.62 8.20 28.96
N MET A 27 15.31 8.27 27.81
CA MET A 27 15.49 7.14 26.91
C MET A 27 16.62 6.19 27.31
N GLU A 28 17.40 6.51 28.36
CA GLU A 28 18.63 5.79 28.74
C GLU A 28 19.64 5.68 27.58
N LEU A 29 19.74 6.74 26.78
CA LEU A 29 20.64 6.84 25.63
C LEU A 29 21.69 7.94 25.83
N ASP A 30 22.82 7.79 25.14
CA ASP A 30 23.82 8.86 25.10
C ASP A 30 23.27 10.10 24.34
N PRO A 31 23.50 11.33 24.82
CA PRO A 31 23.04 12.54 24.13
C PRO A 31 23.52 12.65 22.68
N SER A 32 24.70 12.14 22.36
CA SER A 32 25.20 12.09 20.97
C SER A 32 24.39 11.12 20.11
N ALA A 33 23.98 9.97 20.66
CA ALA A 33 23.16 8.99 19.95
C ALA A 33 21.77 9.55 19.63
N VAL A 34 21.19 10.33 20.54
CA VAL A 34 19.90 11.01 20.34
C VAL A 34 20.02 12.14 19.31
N SER A 35 21.07 12.95 19.39
CA SER A 35 21.32 14.01 18.41
C SER A 35 21.47 13.44 16.98
N ARG A 36 22.30 12.41 16.82
CA ARG A 36 22.49 11.73 15.53
C ARG A 36 21.21 11.05 15.02
N MET A 37 20.36 10.58 15.94
CA MET A 37 19.07 9.98 15.60
C MET A 37 18.07 11.02 15.08
N LEU A 38 17.99 12.20 15.69
CA LEU A 38 17.09 13.27 15.24
C LEU A 38 17.59 13.97 13.97
N ASN A 39 18.89 13.99 13.73
CA ASN A 39 19.50 14.53 12.51
C ASN A 39 19.50 13.54 11.33
N GLY A 40 18.99 12.31 11.52
CA GLY A 40 18.94 11.29 10.47
C GLY A 40 20.26 10.58 10.17
N GLU A 41 21.33 10.90 10.90
CA GLU A 41 22.62 10.19 10.81
C GLU A 41 22.57 8.78 11.41
N ARG A 42 21.62 8.54 12.34
CA ARG A 42 21.35 7.25 12.96
C ARG A 42 19.89 6.86 12.73
N LYS A 43 19.65 5.60 12.35
CA LYS A 43 18.30 5.06 12.21
C LYS A 43 17.63 4.97 13.59
N MET A 44 16.47 5.58 13.71
CA MET A 44 15.58 5.47 14.87
C MET A 44 14.84 4.12 14.85
N SER A 45 14.92 3.35 15.94
CA SER A 45 14.19 2.10 16.16
C SER A 45 12.69 2.34 16.41
N ALA A 46 11.88 1.28 16.37
CA ALA A 46 10.47 1.33 16.78
C ALA A 46 10.34 1.67 18.28
N GLU A 47 11.09 0.99 19.14
CA GLU A 47 11.14 1.25 20.58
C GLU A 47 11.60 2.67 20.94
N GLU A 48 12.46 3.27 20.09
CA GLU A 48 12.90 4.65 20.26
C GLU A 48 11.78 5.63 19.88
N GLN A 49 10.95 5.33 18.88
CA GLN A 49 9.75 6.12 18.55
C GLN A 49 8.73 6.09 19.69
N ASP A 50 8.48 4.91 20.26
CA ASP A 50 7.54 4.75 21.38
C ASP A 50 7.99 5.58 22.59
N ARG A 51 9.29 5.56 22.90
CA ARG A 51 9.87 6.37 23.98
C ARG A 51 9.82 7.86 23.70
N ILE A 52 10.02 8.30 22.46
CA ILE A 52 9.88 9.71 22.08
C ILE A 52 8.42 10.17 22.17
N SER A 53 7.46 9.35 21.72
CA SER A 53 6.03 9.60 21.87
C SER A 53 5.64 9.72 23.35
N ALA A 54 6.06 8.78 24.20
CA ALA A 54 5.83 8.83 25.64
C ALA A 54 6.49 10.05 26.30
N PHE A 55 7.69 10.43 25.85
CA PHE A 55 8.36 11.62 26.36
C PHE A 55 7.61 12.89 25.93
N LEU A 56 7.33 13.08 24.64
CA LEU A 56 6.70 14.31 24.15
C LEU A 56 5.20 14.41 24.48
N GLY A 57 4.55 13.29 24.82
CA GLY A 57 3.10 13.21 25.03
C GLY A 57 2.30 13.33 23.73
N LEU A 58 2.92 12.94 22.61
CA LEU A 58 2.34 13.03 21.26
C LEU A 58 1.93 11.64 20.77
N ASP A 59 1.02 11.58 19.80
CA ASP A 59 0.60 10.31 19.19
C ASP A 59 1.76 9.68 18.40
N LEU A 60 1.84 8.35 18.42
CA LEU A 60 2.90 7.60 17.73
C LEU A 60 2.90 7.89 16.21
N ASN A 61 1.72 8.10 15.62
CA ASN A 61 1.61 8.38 14.18
C ASN A 61 2.23 9.73 13.81
N GLU A 62 2.12 10.72 14.69
CA GLU A 62 2.70 12.05 14.49
C GLU A 62 4.23 11.95 14.51
N VAL A 63 4.80 11.29 15.51
CA VAL A 63 6.25 11.04 15.60
C VAL A 63 6.77 10.24 14.38
N ALA A 64 6.02 9.23 13.94
CA ALA A 64 6.38 8.40 12.80
C ALA A 64 6.34 9.15 11.46
N ALA A 65 5.43 10.12 11.29
CA ALA A 65 5.36 10.97 10.11
C ALA A 65 6.59 11.88 10.00
N HIS A 66 6.94 12.57 11.09
CA HIS A 66 8.11 13.46 11.13
C HIS A 66 9.46 12.71 11.09
N ARG A 67 9.48 11.42 11.49
CA ARG A 67 10.64 10.53 11.24
C ARG A 67 10.90 10.28 9.75
N ARG A 68 9.86 10.18 8.92
CA ARG A 68 10.01 9.92 7.48
C ARG A 68 10.18 11.18 6.64
N GLY A 69 9.86 12.35 7.21
CA GLY A 69 9.83 13.62 6.47
C GLY A 69 8.64 13.75 5.52
N GLU A 70 7.64 12.87 5.65
CA GLU A 70 6.43 12.86 4.84
C GLU A 70 5.22 12.85 5.79
N MET A 71 4.39 13.89 5.70
CA MET A 71 3.04 13.83 6.26
C MET A 71 2.22 12.84 5.43
N ALA A 72 1.90 11.72 6.08
CA ALA A 72 0.88 10.74 5.72
C ALA A 72 1.23 9.64 4.70
N GLY A 73 1.14 8.39 5.18
CA GLY A 73 0.68 7.25 4.39
C GLY A 73 1.73 6.32 3.79
N LEU A 74 1.32 5.08 3.54
CA LEU A 74 2.00 4.09 2.69
C LEU A 74 1.96 4.45 1.19
N SER A 75 1.45 5.64 0.86
CA SER A 75 1.36 6.13 -0.51
C SER A 75 2.75 6.43 -1.05
N GLU A 76 3.17 5.69 -2.06
CA GLU A 76 4.34 6.09 -2.84
C GLU A 76 4.08 7.45 -3.49
N SER A 77 5.12 8.29 -3.62
CA SER A 77 5.00 9.67 -4.16
C SER A 77 4.43 9.76 -5.58
N LYS A 78 4.20 8.62 -6.26
CA LYS A 78 3.60 8.51 -7.60
C LYS A 78 2.22 7.84 -7.61
N GLN A 79 1.68 7.43 -6.47
CA GLN A 79 0.32 6.90 -6.40
C GLN A 79 -0.67 8.04 -6.27
N ALA A 80 -1.68 8.05 -7.14
CA ALA A 80 -2.86 8.88 -6.95
C ALA A 80 -3.61 8.41 -5.69
N ALA A 81 -4.17 9.34 -4.93
CA ALA A 81 -5.04 9.01 -3.81
C ALA A 81 -6.18 8.10 -4.29
N TYR A 82 -6.46 7.03 -3.53
CA TYR A 82 -7.58 6.15 -3.84
C TYR A 82 -8.89 6.92 -3.62
N GLU A 83 -9.53 7.32 -4.71
CA GLU A 83 -10.89 7.84 -4.68
C GLU A 83 -11.87 6.67 -4.69
N LEU A 84 -12.80 6.64 -3.72
CA LEU A 84 -14.00 5.79 -3.78
C LEU A 84 -14.86 6.26 -4.96
N ARG A 85 -14.50 5.81 -6.16
CA ARG A 85 -15.28 6.04 -7.36
C ARG A 85 -16.48 5.10 -7.33
N LEU A 86 -17.68 5.66 -7.16
CA LEU A 86 -18.92 4.97 -7.53
C LEU A 86 -18.70 4.33 -8.92
N PRO A 87 -19.02 3.04 -9.12
CA PRO A 87 -18.78 2.40 -10.39
C PRO A 87 -19.43 3.27 -11.48
N PRO A 88 -18.69 3.65 -12.54
CA PRO A 88 -19.29 4.38 -13.64
C PRO A 88 -20.51 3.59 -14.14
N PRO A 89 -21.59 4.25 -14.57
CA PRO A 89 -22.78 3.57 -15.06
C PRO A 89 -22.34 2.54 -16.09
N GLU A 90 -22.82 1.30 -15.96
CA GLU A 90 -22.43 0.16 -16.79
C GLU A 90 -22.51 0.53 -18.27
N ARG A 91 -21.37 0.96 -18.82
CA ARG A 91 -21.21 1.01 -20.26
C ARG A 91 -21.05 -0.45 -20.66
N PRO A 92 -21.75 -0.94 -21.69
CA PRO A 92 -21.48 -2.27 -22.20
C PRO A 92 -20.04 -2.28 -22.72
N VAL A 93 -19.11 -2.73 -21.87
CA VAL A 93 -17.72 -2.93 -22.26
C VAL A 93 -17.75 -4.10 -23.22
N LYS A 94 -17.35 -3.91 -24.47
CA LYS A 94 -17.18 -5.01 -25.40
C LYS A 94 -16.17 -5.97 -24.76
N MET A 95 -16.62 -7.16 -24.42
CA MET A 95 -15.72 -8.21 -23.95
C MET A 95 -14.85 -8.63 -25.14
N PHE A 96 -13.58 -8.26 -25.13
CA PHE A 96 -12.64 -8.63 -26.18
C PHE A 96 -12.39 -10.14 -26.14
N THR A 97 -12.50 -10.78 -27.30
CA THR A 97 -12.36 -12.23 -27.46
C THR A 97 -11.07 -12.57 -28.22
N GLU A 98 -10.75 -13.87 -28.34
CA GLU A 98 -9.60 -14.32 -29.14
C GLU A 98 -9.69 -13.89 -30.61
N ALA A 99 -10.91 -13.65 -31.11
CA ALA A 99 -11.14 -13.18 -32.47
C ALA A 99 -10.68 -11.72 -32.69
N ASP A 100 -10.53 -10.93 -31.63
CA ASP A 100 -10.07 -9.54 -31.69
C ASP A 100 -8.53 -9.41 -31.58
N ILE A 101 -7.81 -10.53 -31.41
CA ILE A 101 -6.34 -10.55 -31.25
C ILE A 101 -5.65 -10.73 -32.61
N ILE A 102 -4.84 -9.75 -32.99
CA ILE A 102 -4.02 -9.77 -34.19
C ILE A 102 -2.63 -10.30 -33.84
N TYR A 103 -2.24 -11.40 -34.47
CA TYR A 103 -0.89 -11.98 -34.32
C TYR A 103 0.03 -11.46 -35.40
N LYS A 104 1.07 -10.71 -35.01
CA LYS A 104 2.03 -10.14 -35.94
C LYS A 104 3.42 -10.07 -35.31
N ASP A 105 4.44 -10.52 -36.05
CA ASP A 105 5.85 -10.47 -35.65
C ASP A 105 6.14 -11.15 -34.30
N GLY A 106 5.45 -12.27 -34.01
CA GLY A 106 5.58 -13.00 -32.74
C GLY A 106 4.95 -12.29 -31.53
N LYS A 107 4.31 -11.15 -31.75
CA LYS A 107 3.61 -10.35 -30.74
C LYS A 107 2.11 -10.35 -30.98
N ARG A 108 1.36 -10.10 -29.91
CA ARG A 108 -0.10 -9.98 -29.94
C ARG A 108 -0.47 -8.52 -29.93
N TRP A 109 -1.38 -8.13 -30.80
CA TRP A 109 -1.88 -6.76 -30.98
C TRP A 109 -3.40 -6.73 -30.90
N MET A 110 -3.97 -5.62 -30.46
CA MET A 110 -5.42 -5.39 -30.40
C MET A 110 -5.74 -4.01 -30.92
N GLU A 111 -6.80 -3.90 -31.70
CA GLU A 111 -7.31 -2.63 -32.20
C GLU A 111 -8.34 -2.07 -31.22
N LYS A 112 -8.17 -0.80 -30.84
CA LYS A 112 -9.14 -0.05 -30.04
C LYS A 112 -10.30 0.46 -30.90
N ASP A 113 -11.35 0.94 -30.25
CA ASP A 113 -12.50 1.60 -30.90
C ASP A 113 -12.09 2.84 -31.73
N ASP A 114 -10.92 3.41 -31.46
CA ASP A 114 -10.32 4.54 -32.19
C ASP A 114 -9.42 4.13 -33.36
N GLY A 115 -9.31 2.83 -33.66
CA GLY A 115 -8.45 2.25 -34.70
C GLY A 115 -6.97 2.13 -34.32
N THR A 116 -6.60 2.46 -33.07
CA THR A 116 -5.21 2.38 -32.62
C THR A 116 -4.84 0.95 -32.22
N LEU A 117 -3.71 0.46 -32.71
CA LEU A 117 -3.15 -0.84 -32.32
C LEU A 117 -2.35 -0.76 -31.02
N ILE A 118 -2.64 -1.66 -30.08
CA ILE A 118 -1.96 -1.79 -28.80
C ILE A 118 -1.35 -3.18 -28.69
N GLU A 119 -0.08 -3.24 -28.30
CA GLU A 119 0.60 -4.49 -27.97
C GLU A 119 0.01 -5.08 -26.68
N LEU A 120 -0.48 -6.32 -26.74
CA LEU A 120 -1.00 -7.03 -25.57
C LEU A 120 0.17 -7.59 -24.76
N HIS A 121 0.13 -7.30 -23.46
CA HIS A 121 1.08 -7.89 -22.51
C HIS A 121 1.06 -9.43 -22.59
N PRO A 122 2.20 -10.13 -22.41
CA PRO A 122 2.26 -11.59 -22.42
C PRO A 122 1.31 -12.27 -21.42
N ALA A 123 1.03 -11.62 -20.29
CA ALA A 123 0.07 -12.11 -19.30
C ALA A 123 -1.40 -12.00 -19.74
N TYR A 124 -1.72 -11.36 -20.88
CA TYR A 124 -3.09 -11.30 -21.37
C TYR A 124 -3.64 -12.71 -21.64
N GLY A 125 -4.81 -12.99 -21.05
CA GLY A 125 -5.44 -14.31 -21.08
C GLY A 125 -4.97 -15.28 -19.99
N CYS A 126 -4.09 -14.87 -19.06
CA CYS A 126 -3.65 -15.75 -17.96
C CYS A 126 -4.81 -16.22 -17.04
N MET A 127 -5.89 -15.45 -17.00
CA MET A 127 -7.11 -15.78 -16.25
C MET A 127 -8.11 -16.62 -17.07
N LYS A 128 -7.78 -17.01 -18.30
CA LYS A 128 -8.66 -17.86 -19.12
C LYS A 128 -8.89 -19.19 -18.39
N GLY A 129 -10.16 -19.56 -18.20
CA GLY A 129 -10.54 -20.78 -17.48
C GLY A 129 -10.62 -20.62 -15.96
N THR A 130 -10.35 -19.44 -15.42
CA THR A 130 -10.68 -19.13 -14.02
C THR A 130 -12.16 -18.76 -13.90
N MET A 131 -12.76 -19.10 -12.76
CA MET A 131 -14.13 -18.71 -12.41
C MET A 131 -14.08 -17.61 -11.35
N THR A 132 -14.93 -16.60 -11.48
CA THR A 132 -15.12 -15.61 -10.43
C THR A 132 -16.16 -16.14 -9.45
N THR A 133 -15.76 -16.26 -8.18
CA THR A 133 -16.68 -16.60 -7.10
C THR A 133 -17.69 -15.47 -6.89
N PRO A 134 -19.00 -15.74 -6.90
CA PRO A 134 -20.01 -14.75 -6.56
C PRO A 134 -19.79 -14.18 -5.15
N PRO A 135 -20.00 -12.86 -4.93
CA PRO A 135 -19.76 -12.24 -3.64
C PRO A 135 -20.70 -12.75 -2.53
N ASP A 136 -21.84 -13.33 -2.91
CA ASP A 136 -22.86 -13.93 -2.06
C ASP A 136 -22.66 -15.44 -1.84
N LEU A 137 -21.63 -16.06 -2.42
CA LEU A 137 -21.36 -17.49 -2.24
C LEU A 137 -20.62 -17.75 -0.92
N ASP A 138 -21.31 -18.38 0.03
CA ASP A 138 -20.71 -18.86 1.29
C ASP A 138 -19.88 -20.12 1.07
N LEU A 139 -18.55 -19.97 1.12
CA LEU A 139 -17.60 -21.07 0.99
C LEU A 139 -17.37 -21.85 2.30
N THR A 140 -17.96 -21.40 3.41
CA THR A 140 -17.82 -22.05 4.72
C THR A 140 -18.94 -23.05 5.01
N ALA A 141 -20.04 -22.97 4.25
CA ALA A 141 -21.10 -23.95 4.30
C ALA A 141 -20.57 -25.34 3.89
N PRO A 142 -21.05 -26.42 4.53
CA PRO A 142 -20.72 -27.77 4.07
C PRO A 142 -21.16 -27.92 2.63
N VAL A 143 -20.33 -28.63 1.84
CA VAL A 143 -20.68 -28.98 0.47
C VAL A 143 -22.01 -29.72 0.43
N ASP A 144 -22.83 -29.44 -0.58
CA ASP A 144 -24.06 -30.18 -0.80
C ASP A 144 -23.75 -31.69 -0.90
N PRO A 145 -24.42 -32.56 -0.12
CA PRO A 145 -24.24 -34.01 -0.22
C PRO A 145 -24.39 -34.59 -1.63
N ASP A 146 -25.12 -33.90 -2.51
CA ASP A 146 -25.34 -34.31 -3.90
C ASP A 146 -24.28 -33.75 -4.88
N TRP A 147 -23.31 -32.96 -4.41
CA TRP A 147 -22.21 -32.41 -5.22
C TRP A 147 -21.35 -33.47 -5.92
N GLY A 148 -21.28 -34.68 -5.35
CA GLY A 148 -20.53 -35.81 -5.89
C GLY A 148 -21.33 -36.73 -6.83
N LYS A 149 -22.66 -36.56 -6.92
CA LYS A 149 -23.54 -37.45 -7.68
C LYS A 149 -23.70 -36.96 -9.12
N VAL A 150 -22.59 -36.91 -9.84
CA VAL A 150 -22.61 -36.57 -11.28
C VAL A 150 -22.86 -37.82 -12.14
N TYR A 151 -22.74 -39.02 -11.57
CA TYR A 151 -22.97 -40.31 -12.24
C TYR A 151 -23.60 -41.34 -11.30
N GLU A 152 -24.84 -41.13 -10.88
CA GLU A 152 -25.70 -42.23 -10.42
C GLU A 152 -26.96 -42.23 -11.29
N ASP A 153 -26.87 -42.88 -12.45
CA ASP A 153 -27.94 -43.59 -13.16
C ASP A 153 -27.43 -44.01 -14.56
N ASP A 154 -26.78 -45.18 -14.62
CA ASP A 154 -26.93 -46.20 -15.67
C ASP A 154 -26.43 -47.57 -15.16
#